data_AF-A0A2M8KZA1-F1
#
_entry.id   AF-A0A2M8KZA1-F1
#
_cell.length_a   1.000
_cell.length_b   1.000
_cell.length_c   1.000
_cell.angle_alpha   90.00
_cell.angle_beta   90.00
_cell.angle_gamma   90.00
#
_symmetry.space_group_name_H-M   'P 1'
#
loop_
_entity.id
_entity.type
_entity.pdbx_description
1 polymer ?
#
loop_
_entity_poly.entity_id
_entity_poly.type
_entity_poly.pdbx_seq_one_letter_code
_entity_poly.pdbx_strand_id
1 'polypeptide(L)'
;MKNSYRNNFAFKLSASKYHIQQIQNTYKANRISFESGIDTPEIRPIYYHYHAVIFELCSALEMTLQAVNDQKELGIEVDKVAWKNQPTRFQQKLLEKNPLVYSILEEAHSQEWNIALRETRNQLTHRGNISLQVEFSESGLTIINPIINKTIFHFDINLWGEEISELFNKLYEE
;
A
#
# COMPACT_ATOMS: atom_id res chain seq x y z
N MET A 1 -20.48 -11.26 8.98
CA MET A 1 -19.69 -10.54 7.95
C MET A 1 -18.62 -9.62 8.53
N LYS A 2 -18.87 -8.80 9.59
CA LYS A 2 -17.87 -7.89 10.19
C LYS A 2 -16.47 -8.50 10.43
N ASN A 3 -16.38 -9.69 11.05
CA ASN A 3 -15.08 -10.33 11.33
C ASN A 3 -14.28 -10.74 10.08
N SER A 4 -14.91 -10.88 8.91
CA SER A 4 -14.20 -11.28 7.69
C SER A 4 -13.27 -10.18 7.18
N TYR A 5 -13.68 -8.91 7.25
CA TYR A 5 -12.87 -7.78 6.77
C TYR A 5 -11.62 -7.59 7.62
N ARG A 6 -11.75 -7.65 8.94
CA ARG A 6 -10.61 -7.54 9.85
C ARG A 6 -9.58 -8.65 9.64
N ASN A 7 -10.05 -9.90 9.47
CA ASN A 7 -9.15 -11.03 9.23
C ASN A 7 -8.46 -10.93 7.86
N ASN A 8 -9.20 -10.57 6.81
CA ASN A 8 -8.65 -10.41 5.47
C ASN A 8 -7.64 -9.24 5.42
N PHE A 9 -7.97 -8.12 6.05
CA PHE A 9 -7.07 -6.98 6.20
C PHE A 9 -5.77 -7.37 6.94
N ALA A 10 -5.90 -8.04 8.09
CA ALA A 10 -4.75 -8.51 8.86
C ALA A 10 -3.88 -9.49 8.04
N PHE A 11 -4.50 -10.38 7.28
CA PHE A 11 -3.80 -11.28 6.37
C PHE A 11 -2.99 -10.51 5.31
N LYS A 12 -3.55 -9.45 4.72
CA LYS A 12 -2.85 -8.58 3.75
C LYS A 12 -1.64 -7.87 4.37
N LEU A 13 -1.79 -7.32 5.58
CA LEU A 13 -0.65 -6.74 6.31
C LEU A 13 0.40 -7.78 6.73
N SER A 14 0.00 -9.00 7.09
CA SER A 14 0.95 -10.07 7.38
C SER A 14 1.71 -10.52 6.13
N ALA A 15 1.03 -10.60 4.97
CA ALA A 15 1.65 -10.93 3.70
C ALA A 15 2.66 -9.87 3.26
N SER A 16 2.34 -8.57 3.42
CA SER A 16 3.30 -7.50 3.12
C SER A 16 4.56 -7.59 4.01
N LYS A 17 4.39 -7.82 5.32
CA LYS A 17 5.50 -8.04 6.26
C LYS A 17 6.36 -9.26 5.88
N TYR A 18 5.72 -10.35 5.46
CA TYR A 18 6.45 -11.52 4.96
C TYR A 18 7.34 -11.17 3.77
N HIS A 19 6.83 -10.43 2.79
CA HIS A 19 7.61 -10.04 1.62
C HIS A 19 8.76 -9.09 1.97
N ILE A 20 8.56 -8.14 2.88
CA ILE A 20 9.65 -7.29 3.42
C ILE A 20 10.76 -8.17 4.02
N GLN A 21 10.39 -9.17 4.82
CA GLN A 21 11.37 -10.11 5.41
C GLN A 21 12.13 -10.90 4.34
N GLN A 22 11.48 -11.32 3.26
CA GLN A 22 12.16 -12.02 2.16
C GLN A 22 13.14 -11.12 1.41
N ILE A 23 12.82 -9.84 1.20
CA ILE A 23 13.76 -8.87 0.63
C ILE A 23 15.01 -8.76 1.51
N GLN A 24 14.81 -8.61 2.83
CA GLN A 24 15.91 -8.52 3.80
C GLN A 24 16.80 -9.78 3.79
N ASN A 25 16.18 -10.96 3.76
CA ASN A 25 16.91 -12.23 3.73
C ASN A 25 17.71 -12.39 2.44
N THR A 26 17.10 -12.08 1.29
CA THR A 26 17.75 -12.17 -0.03
C THR A 26 18.95 -11.24 -0.12
N TYR A 27 18.82 -10.02 0.38
CA TYR A 27 19.90 -9.04 0.39
C TYR A 27 21.08 -9.51 1.27
N LYS A 28 20.80 -9.94 2.51
CA LYS A 28 21.81 -10.46 3.45
C LYS A 28 22.58 -11.66 2.88
N ALA A 29 21.89 -12.55 2.19
CA ALA A 29 22.49 -13.76 1.63
C ALA A 29 23.46 -13.47 0.47
N ASN A 30 23.15 -12.45 -0.34
CA ASN A 30 23.85 -12.22 -1.61
C ASN A 30 24.85 -11.05 -1.57
N ARG A 31 24.92 -10.26 -0.47
CA ARG A 31 25.78 -9.05 -0.34
C ARG A 31 25.74 -8.19 -1.60
N ILE A 32 24.54 -8.00 -2.15
CA ILE A 32 24.32 -7.44 -3.48
C ILE A 32 24.83 -6.00 -3.54
N SER A 33 25.74 -5.73 -4.48
CA SER A 33 25.96 -4.38 -4.99
C SER A 33 24.90 -4.09 -6.06
N PHE A 34 24.06 -3.08 -5.83
CA PHE A 34 23.04 -2.64 -6.79
C PHE A 34 23.62 -1.95 -8.05
N GLU A 35 24.95 -1.99 -8.25
CA GLU A 35 25.60 -1.56 -9.49
C GLU A 35 25.32 -2.52 -10.67
N SER A 36 24.90 -3.74 -10.39
CA SER A 36 24.49 -4.71 -11.41
C SER A 36 23.01 -4.53 -11.76
N GLY A 37 22.71 -4.39 -13.06
CA GLY A 37 21.36 -4.09 -13.55
C GLY A 37 20.28 -5.09 -13.10
N ILE A 38 19.02 -4.73 -13.33
CA ILE A 38 17.78 -5.41 -12.90
C ILE A 38 17.70 -6.91 -13.26
N ASP A 39 18.54 -7.37 -14.19
CA ASP A 39 18.46 -8.72 -14.77
C ASP A 39 19.35 -9.79 -14.13
N THR A 40 20.05 -9.49 -13.05
CA THR A 40 20.85 -10.50 -12.35
C THR A 40 19.96 -11.44 -11.52
N PRO A 41 20.17 -12.78 -11.59
CA PRO A 41 19.38 -13.76 -10.84
C PRO A 41 19.27 -13.48 -9.34
N GLU A 42 20.27 -12.82 -8.76
CA GLU A 42 20.39 -12.49 -7.34
C GLU A 42 19.44 -11.35 -6.93
N ILE A 43 19.12 -10.43 -7.86
CA ILE A 43 18.28 -9.24 -7.59
C ILE A 43 16.81 -9.50 -7.95
N ARG A 44 16.52 -10.41 -8.89
CA ARG A 44 15.14 -10.76 -9.29
C ARG A 44 14.19 -11.05 -8.11
N PRO A 45 14.58 -11.81 -7.07
CA PRO A 45 13.70 -12.07 -5.93
C PRO A 45 13.38 -10.80 -5.13
N ILE A 46 14.30 -9.83 -5.05
CA ILE A 46 14.06 -8.53 -4.41
C ILE A 46 12.95 -7.78 -5.14
N TYR A 47 13.03 -7.68 -6.48
CA TYR A 47 11.98 -7.03 -7.28
C TYR A 47 10.64 -7.74 -7.16
N TYR A 48 10.63 -9.08 -7.24
CA TYR A 48 9.40 -9.86 -7.07
C TYR A 48 8.73 -9.57 -5.73
N HIS A 49 9.49 -9.63 -4.63
CA HIS A 49 8.94 -9.37 -3.31
C HIS A 49 8.55 -7.91 -3.12
N TYR A 50 9.30 -6.96 -3.69
CA TYR A 50 8.92 -5.54 -3.66
C TYR A 50 7.56 -5.31 -4.33
N HIS A 51 7.35 -5.85 -5.54
CA HIS A 51 6.05 -5.78 -6.21
C HIS A 51 4.97 -6.37 -5.31
N ALA A 52 5.20 -7.56 -4.75
CA ALA A 52 4.24 -8.20 -3.86
C ALA A 52 3.88 -7.31 -2.65
N VAL A 53 4.86 -6.66 -1.99
CA VAL A 53 4.58 -5.71 -0.89
C VAL A 53 3.62 -4.61 -1.33
N ILE A 54 3.89 -3.93 -2.45
CA ILE A 54 3.06 -2.83 -2.93
C ILE A 54 1.62 -3.29 -3.21
N PHE A 55 1.48 -4.45 -3.86
CA PHE A 55 0.16 -4.99 -4.20
C PHE A 55 -0.62 -5.43 -2.95
N GLU A 56 0.04 -6.05 -1.96
CA GLU A 56 -0.60 -6.44 -0.71
C GLU A 56 -1.06 -5.22 0.11
N LEU A 57 -0.24 -4.15 0.16
CA LEU A 57 -0.62 -2.89 0.82
C LEU A 57 -1.79 -2.18 0.12
N CYS A 58 -1.78 -2.11 -1.22
CA CYS A 58 -2.92 -1.58 -1.97
C CYS A 58 -4.19 -2.42 -1.77
N SER A 59 -4.06 -3.76 -1.71
CA SER A 59 -5.17 -4.65 -1.44
C SER A 59 -5.74 -4.46 -0.03
N ALA A 60 -4.89 -4.16 0.96
CA ALA A 60 -5.34 -3.80 2.31
C ALA A 60 -6.21 -2.53 2.29
N LEU A 61 -5.82 -1.49 1.54
CA LEU A 61 -6.66 -0.28 1.37
C LEU A 61 -7.98 -0.56 0.65
N GLU A 62 -7.96 -1.37 -0.41
CA GLU A 62 -9.18 -1.79 -1.12
C GLU A 62 -10.15 -2.52 -0.15
N MET A 63 -9.63 -3.38 0.74
CA MET A 63 -10.41 -4.03 1.79
C MET A 63 -10.96 -3.04 2.82
N THR A 64 -10.19 -2.01 3.20
CA THR A 64 -10.68 -0.93 4.07
C THR A 64 -11.88 -0.23 3.45
N LEU A 65 -11.83 0.11 2.17
CA LEU A 65 -12.95 0.76 1.48
C LEU A 65 -14.18 -0.15 1.38
N GLN A 66 -13.98 -1.45 1.12
CA GLN A 66 -15.07 -2.44 1.12
C GLN A 66 -15.69 -2.60 2.50
N ALA A 67 -14.89 -2.61 3.56
CA ALA A 67 -15.39 -2.65 4.93
C ALA A 67 -16.27 -1.42 5.22
N VAL A 68 -15.85 -0.22 4.81
CA VAL A 68 -16.65 1.00 4.94
C VAL A 68 -17.94 0.92 4.12
N ASN A 69 -17.88 0.44 2.87
CA ASN A 69 -19.06 0.25 2.03
C ASN A 69 -20.14 -0.59 2.73
N ASP A 70 -19.73 -1.69 3.35
CA ASP A 70 -20.61 -2.64 4.01
C ASP A 70 -21.10 -2.12 5.37
N GLN A 71 -20.19 -1.61 6.21
CA GLN A 71 -20.52 -1.09 7.54
C GLN A 71 -21.46 0.12 7.48
N LYS A 72 -21.29 0.96 6.45
CA LYS A 72 -22.16 2.11 6.21
C LYS A 72 -23.29 1.75 5.25
N GLU A 73 -23.46 0.49 4.85
CA GLU A 73 -24.55 0.00 4.00
C GLU A 73 -24.78 0.90 2.78
N LEU A 74 -23.72 1.26 2.06
CA LEU A 74 -23.81 2.16 0.89
C LEU A 74 -24.38 1.43 -0.33
N GLY A 75 -24.33 0.10 -0.34
CA GLY A 75 -24.85 -0.75 -1.40
C GLY A 75 -24.16 -0.51 -2.74
N ILE A 76 -22.86 -0.21 -2.72
CA ILE A 76 -22.03 -0.18 -3.93
C ILE A 76 -21.51 -1.60 -4.18
N GLU A 77 -21.57 -2.03 -5.43
CA GLU A 77 -20.98 -3.30 -5.88
C GLU A 77 -19.47 -3.31 -5.60
N VAL A 78 -18.95 -4.47 -5.17
CA VAL A 78 -17.57 -4.61 -4.66
C VAL A 78 -16.53 -4.10 -5.65
N ASP A 79 -16.69 -4.36 -6.95
CA ASP A 79 -15.77 -3.93 -8.02
C ASP A 79 -15.91 -2.44 -8.38
N LYS A 80 -16.94 -1.76 -7.85
CA LYS A 80 -17.19 -0.31 -8.02
C LYS A 80 -16.75 0.52 -6.81
N VAL A 81 -16.36 -0.12 -5.70
CA VAL A 81 -15.83 0.56 -4.52
C VAL A 81 -14.42 1.06 -4.83
N ALA A 82 -14.27 2.38 -4.97
CA ALA A 82 -12.98 3.02 -5.23
C ALA A 82 -12.97 4.47 -4.75
N TRP A 83 -11.82 4.91 -4.24
CA TRP A 83 -11.51 6.31 -3.97
C TRP A 83 -10.69 6.90 -5.12
N LYS A 84 -11.15 8.02 -5.70
CA LYS A 84 -10.46 8.70 -6.81
C LYS A 84 -10.47 10.21 -6.59
N ASN A 85 -9.61 10.92 -7.32
CA ASN A 85 -9.56 12.39 -7.28
C ASN A 85 -10.85 13.02 -7.82
N GLN A 86 -11.52 12.36 -8.76
CA GLN A 86 -12.86 12.73 -9.19
C GLN A 86 -13.89 11.95 -8.37
N PRO A 87 -14.91 12.61 -7.77
CA PRO A 87 -15.87 11.94 -6.91
C PRO A 87 -16.53 10.74 -7.58
N THR A 88 -16.31 9.55 -7.03
CA THR A 88 -17.03 8.34 -7.43
C THR A 88 -18.41 8.28 -6.77
N ARG A 89 -19.28 7.37 -7.25
CA ARG A 89 -20.57 7.08 -6.61
C ARG A 89 -20.39 6.62 -5.15
N PHE A 90 -19.30 5.90 -4.86
CA PHE A 90 -18.95 5.52 -3.48
C PHE A 90 -18.65 6.75 -2.62
N GLN A 91 -17.79 7.65 -3.08
CA GLN A 91 -17.45 8.90 -2.39
C GLN A 91 -18.69 9.78 -2.15
N GLN A 92 -19.54 9.94 -3.17
CA GLN A 92 -20.77 10.73 -3.08
C GLN A 92 -21.75 10.16 -2.04
N LYS A 93 -22.05 8.86 -2.11
CA LYS A 93 -22.94 8.21 -1.14
C LYS A 93 -22.38 8.24 0.28
N LEU A 94 -21.07 8.06 0.43
CA LEU A 94 -20.45 8.12 1.74
C LEU A 94 -20.52 9.54 2.32
N LEU A 95 -20.27 10.57 1.52
CA LEU A 95 -20.40 11.97 1.95
C LEU A 95 -21.81 12.27 2.46
N GLU A 96 -22.84 11.82 1.74
CA GLU A 96 -24.23 12.00 2.13
C GLU A 96 -24.59 11.25 3.43
N LYS A 97 -24.08 10.02 3.58
CA LYS A 97 -24.50 9.13 4.68
C LYS A 97 -23.65 9.27 5.94
N ASN A 98 -22.36 9.51 5.81
CA ASN A 98 -21.42 9.67 6.91
C ASN A 98 -20.27 10.64 6.54
N PRO A 99 -20.50 11.97 6.71
CA PRO A 99 -19.49 13.00 6.39
C PRO A 99 -18.18 12.87 7.17
N LEU A 100 -18.22 12.34 8.40
CA LEU A 100 -17.03 12.15 9.22
C LEU A 100 -16.11 11.10 8.60
N VAL A 101 -16.65 9.92 8.29
CA VAL A 101 -15.89 8.84 7.64
C VAL A 101 -15.41 9.26 6.25
N TYR A 102 -16.21 10.04 5.52
CA TYR A 102 -15.76 10.68 4.29
C TYR A 102 -14.52 11.56 4.52
N SER A 103 -14.55 12.46 5.52
CA SER A 103 -13.41 13.35 5.77
C SER A 103 -12.14 12.62 6.18
N ILE A 104 -12.25 11.52 6.94
CA ILE A 104 -11.11 10.70 7.34
C ILE A 104 -10.46 10.07 6.11
N LEU A 105 -11.27 9.51 5.20
CA LEU A 105 -10.77 8.91 3.97
C LEU A 105 -10.20 9.95 3.00
N GLU A 106 -10.80 11.14 2.91
CA GLU A 106 -10.29 12.22 2.07
C GLU A 106 -8.95 12.74 2.58
N GLU A 107 -8.82 12.93 3.90
CA GLU A 107 -7.56 13.31 4.55
C GLU A 107 -6.49 12.27 4.24
N ALA A 108 -6.75 10.99 4.53
CA ALA A 108 -5.83 9.90 4.25
C ALA A 108 -5.49 9.75 2.76
N HIS A 109 -6.42 10.06 1.86
CA HIS A 109 -6.19 10.05 0.41
C HIS A 109 -5.20 11.12 -0.03
N SER A 110 -5.19 12.26 0.67
CA SER A 110 -4.31 13.40 0.40
C SER A 110 -2.95 13.34 1.10
N GLN A 111 -2.76 12.41 2.05
CA GLN A 111 -1.50 12.25 2.76
C GLN A 111 -0.39 11.70 1.84
N GLU A 112 0.84 12.15 2.09
CA GLU A 112 2.01 11.85 1.25
C GLU A 112 2.27 10.36 1.12
N TRP A 113 2.09 9.60 2.20
CA TRP A 113 2.28 8.15 2.20
C TRP A 113 1.34 7.45 1.21
N ASN A 114 0.08 7.90 1.10
CA ASN A 114 -0.91 7.27 0.23
C ASN A 114 -0.69 7.69 -1.23
N ILE A 115 -0.37 8.96 -1.46
CA ILE A 115 0.04 9.46 -2.78
C ILE A 115 1.24 8.64 -3.30
N ALA A 116 2.26 8.48 -2.46
CA ALA A 116 3.46 7.72 -2.74
C ALA A 116 3.16 6.26 -3.08
N LEU A 117 2.31 5.59 -2.30
CA LEU A 117 1.90 4.20 -2.57
C LEU A 117 1.18 4.06 -3.91
N ARG A 118 0.22 4.96 -4.21
CA ARG A 118 -0.56 4.93 -5.47
C ARG A 118 0.31 5.18 -6.69
N GLU A 119 1.18 6.18 -6.64
CA GLU A 119 2.09 6.49 -7.73
C GLU A 119 3.09 5.35 -7.95
N THR A 120 3.60 4.74 -6.87
CA THR A 120 4.45 3.55 -6.96
C THR A 120 3.73 2.39 -7.65
N ARG A 121 2.50 2.07 -7.24
CA ARG A 121 1.67 1.04 -7.91
C ARG A 121 1.46 1.34 -9.39
N ASN A 122 1.14 2.60 -9.72
CA ASN A 122 0.92 3.03 -11.12
C ASN A 122 2.19 2.82 -11.96
N GLN A 123 3.36 3.16 -11.42
CA GLN A 123 4.64 3.02 -12.12
C GLN A 123 5.00 1.55 -12.34
N LEU A 124 4.83 0.71 -11.32
CA LEU A 124 5.01 -0.74 -11.44
C LEU A 124 4.09 -1.37 -12.50
N THR A 125 2.83 -0.91 -12.57
CA THR A 125 1.83 -1.47 -13.49
C THR A 125 2.05 -1.04 -14.94
N HIS A 126 2.48 0.20 -15.18
CA HIS A 126 2.50 0.78 -16.53
C HIS A 126 3.89 0.93 -17.14
N ARG A 127 4.96 0.99 -16.34
CA ARG A 127 6.32 1.24 -16.84
C ARG A 127 7.29 0.10 -16.60
N GLY A 128 6.89 -0.92 -15.83
CA GLY A 128 7.60 -2.19 -15.65
C GLY A 128 8.88 -2.11 -14.81
N ASN A 129 9.59 -0.98 -14.82
CA ASN A 129 10.85 -0.81 -14.12
C ASN A 129 10.82 0.41 -13.18
N ILE A 130 11.03 0.17 -11.89
CA ILE A 130 11.41 1.19 -10.91
C ILE A 130 12.83 0.83 -10.49
N SER A 131 13.80 1.73 -10.71
CA SER A 131 15.10 1.58 -10.05
C SER A 131 14.85 1.62 -8.56
N LEU A 132 15.29 0.61 -7.80
CA LEU A 132 15.16 0.60 -6.34
C LEU A 132 16.46 1.07 -5.71
N GLN A 133 16.40 2.17 -4.98
CA GLN A 133 17.44 2.57 -4.05
C GLN A 133 17.07 1.99 -2.69
N VAL A 134 18.04 1.34 -2.07
CA VAL A 134 17.86 0.60 -0.84
C VAL A 134 18.97 1.06 0.09
N GLU A 135 18.60 1.62 1.24
CA GLU A 135 19.52 1.98 2.31
C GLU A 135 19.38 0.95 3.42
N PHE A 136 20.52 0.51 3.93
CA PHE A 136 20.57 -0.45 5.02
C PHE A 136 21.18 0.22 6.24
N SER A 137 20.49 0.08 7.36
CA SER A 137 20.99 0.44 8.68
C SER A 137 21.01 -0.81 9.58
N GLU A 138 21.61 -0.69 10.77
CA GLU A 138 21.52 -1.76 11.78
C GLU A 138 20.06 -2.06 12.19
N SER A 139 19.13 -1.10 12.02
CA SER A 139 17.71 -1.25 12.32
C SER A 139 16.90 -1.94 11.23
N GLY A 140 17.44 -2.07 10.01
CA GLY A 140 16.77 -2.79 8.93
C GLY A 140 17.00 -2.21 7.54
N LEU A 141 16.10 -2.59 6.64
CA LEU A 141 16.12 -2.20 5.23
C LEU A 141 15.13 -1.05 5.00
N THR A 142 15.65 0.11 4.60
CA THR A 142 14.85 1.24 4.12
C THR A 142 14.79 1.16 2.59
N ILE A 143 13.61 0.91 2.04
CA ILE A 143 13.41 0.91 0.58
C ILE A 143 13.07 2.34 0.15
N ILE A 144 14.03 3.05 -0.41
CA ILE A 144 14.03 4.51 -0.55
C ILE A 144 13.24 5.01 -1.77
N ASN A 145 12.41 4.22 -2.46
CA ASN A 145 11.87 4.65 -3.76
C ASN A 145 10.35 4.53 -3.93
N PRO A 146 9.51 5.22 -3.15
CA PRO A 146 8.27 5.73 -3.71
C PRO A 146 8.50 6.81 -4.76
N ILE A 147 7.64 6.79 -5.76
CA ILE A 147 7.53 7.87 -6.75
C ILE A 147 6.42 8.81 -6.28
N ILE A 148 6.64 10.12 -6.26
CA ILE A 148 5.58 11.13 -6.14
C ILE A 148 5.82 12.16 -7.25
N ASN A 149 4.83 12.40 -8.12
CA ASN A 149 4.92 13.42 -9.18
C ASN A 149 6.16 13.30 -10.08
N LYS A 150 6.64 12.07 -10.34
CA LYS A 150 7.86 11.74 -11.10
C LYS A 150 9.19 12.06 -10.38
N THR A 151 9.13 12.42 -9.11
CA THR A 151 10.30 12.54 -8.24
C THR A 151 10.36 11.31 -7.34
N ILE A 152 11.57 10.82 -7.10
CA ILE A 152 11.84 9.71 -6.18
C ILE A 152 11.96 10.31 -4.78
N PHE A 153 11.17 9.81 -3.83
CA PHE A 153 11.13 10.29 -2.45
C PHE A 153 11.63 9.21 -1.49
N HIS A 154 12.18 9.63 -0.35
CA HIS A 154 12.72 8.72 0.66
C HIS A 154 11.60 8.33 1.63
N PHE A 155 11.22 7.06 1.70
CA PHE A 155 10.20 6.61 2.63
C PHE A 155 10.51 5.21 3.16
N ASP A 156 10.25 4.99 4.44
CA ASP A 156 10.36 3.65 5.02
C ASP A 156 9.09 2.86 4.71
N ILE A 157 9.23 1.76 3.96
CA ILE A 157 8.12 0.89 3.57
C ILE A 157 7.35 0.32 4.77
N ASN A 158 7.98 0.26 5.95
CA ASN A 158 7.33 -0.17 7.18
C ASN A 158 6.29 0.84 7.66
N LEU A 159 6.50 2.14 7.40
CA LEU A 159 5.56 3.20 7.76
C LEU A 159 4.23 3.05 7.01
N TRP A 160 4.23 2.58 5.76
CA TRP A 160 2.97 2.33 5.04
C TRP A 160 2.10 1.29 5.73
N GLY A 161 2.70 0.24 6.28
CA GLY A 161 1.96 -0.77 7.01
C GLY A 161 1.30 -0.20 8.28
N GLU A 162 1.98 0.71 8.97
CA GLU A 162 1.50 1.39 10.17
C GLU A 162 0.38 2.37 9.83
N GLU A 163 0.58 3.29 8.88
CA GLU A 163 -0.41 4.26 8.42
C GLU A 163 -1.71 3.58 7.93
N ILE A 164 -1.59 2.50 7.17
CA ILE A 164 -2.75 1.73 6.69
C ILE A 164 -3.47 1.03 7.85
N SER A 165 -2.72 0.50 8.82
CA SER A 165 -3.28 -0.13 10.03
C SER A 165 -4.02 0.89 10.89
N GLU A 166 -3.44 2.06 11.12
CA GLU A 166 -4.08 3.15 11.86
C GLU A 166 -5.36 3.61 11.18
N LEU A 167 -5.32 3.85 9.86
CA LEU A 167 -6.49 4.21 9.08
C LEU A 167 -7.59 3.15 9.18
N PHE A 168 -7.26 1.87 9.02
CA PHE A 168 -8.25 0.79 9.11
C PHE A 168 -8.88 0.74 10.50
N ASN A 169 -8.10 0.78 11.57
CA ASN A 169 -8.63 0.70 12.93
C ASN A 169 -9.51 1.92 13.24
N LYS A 170 -9.07 3.13 12.87
CA LYS A 170 -9.86 4.36 13.00
C LYS A 170 -11.21 4.25 12.30
N LEU A 171 -11.25 3.68 11.10
CA LEU A 171 -12.49 3.51 10.33
C LEU A 171 -13.36 2.34 10.81
N TYR A 172 -12.74 1.30 11.38
CA TYR A 172 -13.46 0.10 11.82
C TYR A 172 -14.17 0.30 13.16
N GLU A 173 -13.70 1.25 13.96
CA GLU A 173 -14.31 1.64 15.24
C GLU A 173 -15.49 2.62 15.09
N GLU A 174 -15.54 3.37 13.98
CA GLU A 174 -16.61 4.32 13.63
C GLU A 174 -17.81 3.66 12.94
#